data_AF-A0AAV2FMX4-F1
#
_entry.id   AF-A0AAV2FMX4-F1
#
_cell.length_a   1.000
_cell.length_b   1.000
_cell.length_c   1.000
_cell.angle_alpha   90.00
_cell.angle_beta   90.00
_cell.angle_gamma   90.00
#
_symmetry.space_group_name_H-M   'P 1'
#
loop_
_entity.id
_entity.type
_entity.pdbx_description
1 polymer ?
#
loop_
_entity_poly.entity_id
_entity_poly.type
_entity_poly.pdbx_seq_one_letter_code
_entity_poly.pdbx_strand_id
1 'polypeptide(L)'
;MASKLCLAVAVLFLSVAAFHLQVSAIDSKLKLGSRILKESIVDVVNGNPSAGWKAEMSPRFSNYTVAQFKYLLGVKQTPKKELLGVPVMRHPKSKALPKEFDARKAWPQCATLHRILG
;
A
#
# COMPACT_ATOMS: atom_id res chain seq x y z
N MET A 1 52.52 19.91 -23.40
CA MET A 1 51.93 19.89 -22.04
C MET A 1 50.39 19.94 -22.06
N ALA A 2 49.77 20.77 -22.89
CA ALA A 2 48.30 20.88 -22.97
C ALA A 2 47.55 19.56 -23.28
N SER A 3 48.06 18.74 -24.22
CA SER A 3 47.41 17.48 -24.61
C SER A 3 47.30 16.46 -23.45
N LYS A 4 48.34 16.33 -22.62
CA LYS A 4 48.33 15.43 -21.44
C LYS A 4 47.38 15.93 -20.35
N LEU A 5 47.27 17.25 -20.20
CA LEU A 5 46.36 17.88 -19.24
C LEU A 5 44.90 17.70 -19.66
N CYS A 6 44.57 17.87 -20.94
CA CYS A 6 43.22 17.61 -21.47
C CYS A 6 42.81 16.14 -21.31
N LEU A 7 43.74 15.21 -21.54
CA LEU A 7 43.47 13.77 -21.36
C LEU A 7 43.18 13.44 -19.89
N ALA A 8 43.97 13.99 -18.96
CA ALA A 8 43.77 13.79 -17.53
C ALA A 8 42.42 14.36 -17.04
N VAL A 9 42.04 15.55 -17.53
CA VAL A 9 40.76 16.18 -17.21
C VAL A 9 39.59 15.36 -17.78
N ALA A 10 39.69 14.87 -19.02
CA ALA A 10 38.66 14.02 -19.61
C ALA A 10 38.47 12.69 -18.86
N VAL A 11 39.55 12.07 -18.40
CA VAL A 11 39.51 10.84 -17.58
C VAL A 11 38.87 11.10 -16.21
N LEU A 12 39.14 12.26 -15.59
CA LEU A 12 38.51 12.71 -14.35
C LEU A 12 37.00 12.96 -14.51
N PHE A 13 36.58 13.59 -15.61
CA PHE A 13 35.15 13.79 -15.86
C PHE A 13 34.42 12.47 -16.15
N LEU A 14 35.04 11.54 -16.88
CA LEU A 14 34.47 10.21 -17.14
C LEU A 14 34.36 9.36 -15.87
N SER A 15 35.34 9.44 -14.96
CA SER A 15 35.27 8.74 -13.68
C SER A 15 34.19 9.35 -12.77
N VAL A 16 34.10 10.67 -12.67
CA VAL A 16 33.05 11.36 -11.91
C VAL A 16 31.64 11.05 -12.47
N ALA A 17 31.49 11.04 -13.80
CA ALA A 17 30.23 10.66 -14.45
C ALA A 17 29.85 9.19 -14.19
N ALA A 18 30.82 8.26 -14.20
CA ALA A 18 30.59 6.85 -13.85
C ALA A 18 30.25 6.65 -12.36
N PHE A 19 30.82 7.47 -11.46
CA PHE A 19 30.49 7.46 -10.03
C PHE A 19 29.10 8.04 -9.73
N HIS A 20 28.64 9.04 -10.49
CA HIS A 20 27.26 9.56 -10.38
C HIS A 20 26.20 8.69 -11.05
N LEU A 21 26.59 7.81 -11.97
CA LEU A 21 25.72 6.79 -12.55
C LEU A 21 25.66 5.51 -11.70
N GLN A 22 25.90 5.61 -10.39
CA GLN A 22 25.34 4.62 -9.47
C GLN A 22 23.86 4.93 -9.30
N VAL A 23 23.06 4.47 -10.26
CA VAL A 23 21.65 4.18 -10.01
C VAL A 23 21.65 3.21 -8.85
N SER A 24 21.38 3.72 -7.65
CA SER A 24 21.03 2.87 -6.53
C SER A 24 19.75 2.16 -6.98
N ALA A 25 19.90 0.93 -7.49
CA ALA A 25 18.80 -0.02 -7.52
C ALA A 25 18.16 0.10 -6.14
N ILE A 26 16.87 0.42 -6.08
CA ILE A 26 16.13 0.64 -4.83
C ILE A 26 16.49 -0.50 -3.89
N ASP A 27 17.35 -0.15 -2.94
CA ASP A 27 18.16 -1.06 -2.17
C ASP A 27 17.23 -1.95 -1.35
N SER A 28 17.29 -3.26 -1.57
CA SER A 28 17.47 -4.38 -0.61
C SER A 28 16.79 -4.38 0.77
N LYS A 29 16.05 -3.35 1.20
CA LYS A 29 15.48 -3.23 2.55
C LYS A 29 14.01 -3.65 2.63
N LEU A 30 13.30 -3.65 1.51
CA LEU A 30 12.01 -4.33 1.42
C LEU A 30 12.31 -5.81 1.18
N LYS A 31 12.21 -6.63 2.23
CA LYS A 31 12.25 -8.11 2.13
C LYS A 31 11.02 -8.61 1.33
N LEU A 32 10.98 -8.28 0.05
CA LEU A 32 9.79 -8.39 -0.78
C LEU A 32 9.39 -9.85 -1.01
N GLY A 33 10.39 -10.74 -1.06
CA GLY A 33 10.20 -12.19 -1.10
C GLY A 33 9.93 -12.86 0.25
N SER A 34 9.97 -12.11 1.37
CA SER A 34 9.62 -12.70 2.67
C SER A 34 8.11 -12.91 2.80
N ARG A 35 7.72 -13.90 3.61
CA ARG A 35 6.31 -14.13 3.93
C ARG A 35 5.71 -12.92 4.65
N ILE A 36 4.48 -12.57 4.26
CA ILE A 36 3.77 -11.43 4.85
C ILE A 36 3.29 -11.75 6.27
N LEU A 37 2.74 -12.95 6.49
CA LEU A 37 2.27 -13.39 7.79
C LEU A 37 3.43 -13.94 8.63
N LYS A 38 3.44 -13.59 9.91
CA LYS A 38 4.41 -14.04 10.92
C LYS A 38 3.71 -14.14 12.28
N GLU A 39 3.98 -15.21 13.01
CA GLU A 39 3.44 -15.46 14.36
C GLU A 39 3.77 -14.30 15.31
N SER A 40 5.02 -13.81 15.27
CA SER A 40 5.43 -12.64 16.07
C SER A 40 4.54 -11.40 15.89
N ILE A 41 3.96 -11.17 14.71
CA ILE A 41 3.04 -10.05 14.48
C ILE A 41 1.68 -10.35 15.12
N VAL A 42 1.21 -11.58 14.98
CA VAL A 42 -0.04 -12.05 15.61
C VAL A 42 0.04 -11.92 17.12
N ASP A 43 1.16 -12.33 17.71
CA ASP A 43 1.40 -12.26 19.17
C ASP A 43 1.42 -10.82 19.66
N VAL A 44 2.11 -9.91 18.95
CA VAL A 44 2.16 -8.49 19.29
C VAL A 44 0.77 -7.86 19.25
N VAL A 45 -0.03 -8.16 18.22
CA VAL A 45 -1.40 -7.65 18.13
C VAL A 45 -2.27 -8.20 19.25
N ASN A 46 -2.29 -9.52 19.43
CA ASN A 46 -3.18 -10.18 20.38
C ASN A 46 -2.75 -9.98 21.83
N GLY A 47 -1.48 -9.63 22.08
CA GLY A 47 -0.97 -9.25 23.40
C GLY A 47 -1.43 -7.86 23.85
N ASN A 48 -2.04 -7.05 22.96
CA ASN A 48 -2.63 -5.78 23.33
C ASN A 48 -4.05 -5.98 23.88
N PRO A 49 -4.29 -5.77 25.19
CA PRO A 49 -5.62 -5.98 25.79
C PRO A 49 -6.68 -4.98 25.30
N SER A 50 -6.28 -3.89 24.66
CA SER A 50 -7.18 -2.88 24.10
C SER A 50 -7.51 -3.11 22.62
N ALA A 51 -7.03 -4.19 22.01
CA ALA A 51 -7.36 -4.51 20.63
C ALA A 51 -8.84 -4.93 20.52
N GLY A 52 -9.64 -4.18 19.77
CA GLY A 52 -11.04 -4.52 19.46
C GLY A 52 -11.20 -5.63 18.41
N TRP A 53 -10.13 -6.32 18.05
CA TRP A 53 -10.06 -7.35 17.01
C TRP A 53 -8.96 -8.36 17.35
N LYS A 54 -9.02 -9.55 16.74
CA LYS A 54 -8.06 -10.64 16.95
C LYS A 54 -7.30 -10.91 15.65
N ALA A 55 -5.99 -10.96 15.71
CA ALA A 55 -5.13 -11.40 14.61
C ALA A 55 -5.04 -12.94 14.56
N GLU A 56 -4.90 -13.47 13.35
CA GLU A 56 -4.64 -14.89 13.11
C GLU A 56 -3.74 -15.09 11.88
N MET A 57 -3.15 -16.29 11.77
CA MET A 57 -2.42 -16.73 10.58
C MET A 57 -3.43 -17.13 9.48
N SER A 58 -4.05 -16.14 8.85
CA SER A 58 -5.11 -16.36 7.85
C SER A 58 -4.66 -17.33 6.73
N PRO A 59 -5.39 -18.45 6.50
CA PRO A 59 -5.04 -19.41 5.46
C PRO A 59 -4.95 -18.77 4.07
N ARG A 60 -5.81 -17.76 3.79
CA ARG A 60 -5.85 -17.01 2.53
C ARG A 60 -4.50 -16.37 2.17
N PHE A 61 -3.73 -15.94 3.18
CA PHE A 61 -2.46 -15.22 2.98
C PHE A 61 -1.23 -16.00 3.47
N SER A 62 -1.40 -17.25 3.90
CA SER A 62 -0.34 -18.08 4.49
C SER A 62 0.91 -18.22 3.60
N ASN A 63 0.72 -18.27 2.28
CA ASN A 63 1.78 -18.42 1.29
C ASN A 63 2.15 -17.12 0.57
N TYR A 64 1.61 -15.97 0.99
CA TYR A 64 1.88 -14.71 0.32
C TYR A 64 3.24 -14.15 0.73
N THR A 65 4.02 -13.71 -0.26
CA THR A 65 5.14 -12.81 -0.03
C THR A 65 4.65 -11.38 0.17
N VAL A 66 5.50 -10.51 0.72
CA VAL A 66 5.23 -9.08 0.80
C VAL A 66 4.95 -8.48 -0.59
N ALA A 67 5.61 -8.98 -1.65
CA ALA A 67 5.33 -8.59 -3.04
C ALA A 67 3.90 -8.91 -3.44
N GLN A 68 3.51 -10.17 -3.27
CA GLN A 68 2.19 -10.67 -3.66
C GLN A 68 1.08 -9.96 -2.89
N PHE A 69 1.30 -9.70 -1.60
CA PHE A 69 0.32 -8.99 -0.79
C PHE A 69 0.12 -7.54 -1.25
N LYS A 70 1.19 -6.85 -1.66
CA LYS A 70 1.10 -5.49 -2.21
C LYS A 70 0.26 -5.40 -3.48
N TYR A 71 0.22 -6.44 -4.31
CA TYR A 71 -0.64 -6.46 -5.50
C TYR A 71 -2.14 -6.39 -5.16
N LEU A 72 -2.54 -6.81 -3.95
CA LEU A 72 -3.92 -6.68 -3.47
C LEU A 72 -4.28 -5.24 -3.06
N LEU A 73 -3.28 -4.38 -2.84
CA LEU A 73 -3.41 -3.01 -2.32
C LEU A 73 -3.32 -1.96 -3.44
N GLY A 74 -4.00 -2.19 -4.56
CA GLY A 74 -3.82 -1.43 -5.80
C GLY A 74 -4.49 -0.05 -5.89
N VAL A 75 -5.23 0.40 -4.87
CA VAL A 75 -5.96 1.68 -4.91
C VAL A 75 -4.97 2.85 -4.76
N LYS A 76 -4.89 3.69 -5.79
CA LYS A 76 -4.15 4.96 -5.75
C LYS A 76 -5.04 6.07 -5.18
N GLN A 77 -4.43 7.04 -4.50
CA GLN A 77 -5.16 8.23 -4.04
C GLN A 77 -5.77 8.97 -5.23
N THR A 78 -7.06 9.29 -5.15
CA THR A 78 -7.77 10.06 -6.19
C THR A 78 -7.19 11.48 -6.27
N PRO A 79 -6.69 11.91 -7.43
CA PRO A 79 -6.19 13.26 -7.62
C PRO A 79 -7.26 14.34 -7.35
N LYS A 80 -6.88 15.44 -6.69
CA LYS A 80 -7.81 16.54 -6.36
C LYS A 80 -8.59 17.07 -7.56
N LYS A 81 -7.94 17.15 -8.73
CA LYS A 81 -8.57 17.61 -9.98
C LYS A 81 -9.76 16.74 -10.41
N GLU A 82 -9.73 15.44 -10.11
CA GLU A 82 -10.81 14.50 -10.44
C GLU A 82 -12.00 14.64 -9.48
N LEU A 83 -11.78 15.25 -8.31
CA LEU A 83 -12.84 15.51 -7.33
C LEU A 83 -13.62 16.80 -7.64
N LEU A 84 -13.12 17.68 -8.51
CA LEU A 84 -13.72 19.00 -8.78
C LEU A 84 -15.14 18.92 -9.37
N GLY A 85 -15.51 17.80 -10.00
CA GLY A 85 -16.83 17.56 -10.58
C GLY A 85 -17.77 16.69 -9.74
N VAL A 86 -17.34 16.24 -8.56
CA VAL A 86 -18.13 15.32 -7.72
C VAL A 86 -18.94 16.13 -6.70
N PRO A 87 -20.28 16.18 -6.81
CA PRO A 87 -21.10 16.94 -5.87
C PRO A 87 -21.05 16.33 -4.48
N VAL A 88 -20.82 17.16 -3.46
CA VAL A 88 -20.88 16.75 -2.05
C VAL A 88 -22.28 17.01 -1.52
N MET A 89 -23.05 15.94 -1.33
CA MET A 89 -24.39 16.01 -0.71
C MET A 89 -24.28 16.11 0.80
N ARG A 90 -24.93 17.11 1.40
CA ARG A 90 -24.98 17.33 2.84
C ARG A 90 -26.41 17.22 3.34
N HIS A 91 -26.60 16.58 4.49
CA HIS A 91 -27.89 16.48 5.16
C HIS A 91 -27.82 17.10 6.56
N PRO A 92 -28.92 17.66 7.10
CA PRO A 92 -28.99 18.12 8.47
C PRO A 92 -28.68 16.99 9.47
N LYS A 93 -27.96 17.32 10.55
CA LYS A 93 -27.61 16.36 11.62
C LYS A 93 -28.84 15.78 12.34
N SER A 94 -30.01 16.42 12.22
CA SER A 94 -31.26 16.02 12.87
C SER A 94 -31.94 14.80 12.26
N LYS A 95 -31.40 14.23 11.17
CA LYS A 95 -31.94 13.00 10.60
C LYS A 95 -31.67 11.85 11.59
N ALA A 96 -32.72 11.22 12.11
CA ALA A 96 -32.61 10.09 13.03
C ALA A 96 -31.92 8.91 12.33
N LEU A 97 -30.61 8.77 12.52
CA LEU A 97 -29.83 7.64 12.03
C LEU A 97 -29.98 6.45 12.98
N PRO A 98 -30.09 5.22 12.46
CA PRO A 98 -30.17 4.05 13.32
C PRO A 98 -28.84 3.83 14.04
N LYS A 99 -28.90 3.18 15.21
CA LYS A 99 -27.71 2.79 15.97
C LYS A 99 -26.82 1.82 15.19
N GLU A 100 -27.43 0.95 14.38
CA GLU A 100 -26.75 -0.05 13.55
C GLU A 100 -27.38 -0.07 12.16
N PHE A 101 -26.57 -0.35 11.13
CA PHE A 101 -27.03 -0.41 9.75
C PHE A 101 -26.27 -1.49 8.97
N ASP A 102 -27.01 -2.31 8.22
CA ASP A 102 -26.47 -3.29 7.28
C ASP A 102 -27.23 -3.17 5.96
N ALA A 103 -26.52 -2.81 4.89
CA ALA A 103 -27.11 -2.63 3.56
C ALA A 103 -27.81 -3.89 3.06
N ARG A 104 -27.30 -5.08 3.41
CA ARG A 104 -27.90 -6.37 3.02
C ARG A 104 -29.28 -6.58 3.63
N LYS A 105 -29.49 -6.08 4.86
CA LYS A 105 -30.78 -6.12 5.56
C LYS A 105 -31.75 -5.05 5.04
N ALA A 106 -31.23 -3.87 4.66
CA ALA A 106 -32.05 -2.78 4.14
C ALA A 106 -32.56 -3.02 2.71
N TRP A 107 -31.77 -3.75 1.89
CA TRP A 107 -32.13 -4.10 0.50
C TRP A 107 -31.92 -5.59 0.23
N PRO A 108 -32.72 -6.47 0.85
CA PRO A 108 -32.55 -7.92 0.74
C PRO A 108 -32.73 -8.44 -0.69
N GLN A 109 -33.53 -7.75 -1.52
CA GLN A 109 -33.74 -8.07 -2.92
C GLN A 109 -32.50 -7.87 -3.80
N CYS A 110 -31.48 -7.15 -3.31
CA CYS A 110 -30.25 -6.87 -4.05
C CYS A 110 -29.18 -7.95 -3.77
N ALA A 111 -29.20 -9.03 -4.56
CA ALA A 111 -28.24 -10.13 -4.43
C ALA A 111 -26.77 -9.69 -4.54
N THR A 112 -26.49 -8.61 -5.28
CA THR A 112 -25.13 -8.06 -5.43
C THR A 112 -24.52 -7.57 -4.11
N LEU A 113 -25.32 -7.14 -3.14
CA LEU A 113 -24.84 -6.72 -1.82
C LEU A 113 -24.33 -7.88 -0.95
N HIS A 114 -24.74 -9.11 -1.27
CA HIS A 114 -24.35 -10.31 -0.54
C HIS A 114 -23.10 -10.97 -1.14
N ARG A 115 -22.68 -10.55 -2.34
CA ARG A 115 -21.63 -11.21 -3.10
C ARG A 115 -20.25 -10.65 -2.75
N ILE A 116 -19.37 -11.52 -2.28
CA ILE A 116 -17.93 -11.27 -2.21
C ILE A 116 -17.32 -11.77 -3.52
N LEU A 117 -16.68 -10.89 -4.29
CA LEU A 117 -15.92 -11.29 -5.47
C LEU A 117 -14.58 -11.88 -5.01
N GLY A 118 -14.33 -13.14 -5.38
CA GLY A 118 -13.13 -13.90 -5.03
C GLY A 118 -11.88 -13.40 -5.74
#